data_AF-A0A512MI38-F1
#
_entry.id   AF-A0A512MI38-F1
#
_cell.length_a   1.000
_cell.length_b   1.000
_cell.length_c   1.000
_cell.angle_alpha   90.00
_cell.angle_beta   90.00
_cell.angle_gamma   90.00
#
_symmetry.space_group_name_H-M   'P 1'
#
loop_
_entity.id
_entity.type
_entity.pdbx_description
1 polymer ?
#
loop_
_entity_poly.entity_id
_entity_poly.type
_entity_poly.pdbx_seq_one_letter_code
_entity_poly.pdbx_strand_id
1 'polypeptide(L)'
;MARIGETRAQCEARYGPSLKLRSDGDTSVHERAGLQIQCIYFDGKCESIRFSKLVEPRADAVPLTEAEVKTLMEASSGGRPWTLSSSDEATHFRAWECGTLSAMYSGNITHELIISTAAHHQRLKDKAAAVEAAKGKGSLKDF
;
A
#
# COMPACT_ATOMS: atom_id res chain seq x y z
N MET A 1 7.06 -3.19 -13.18
CA MET A 1 6.96 -2.49 -11.88
C MET A 1 7.34 -3.45 -10.75
N ALA A 2 7.69 -2.94 -9.58
CA ALA A 2 8.23 -3.77 -8.51
C ALA A 2 7.09 -4.58 -7.94
N ARG A 3 7.42 -5.77 -7.48
CA ARG A 3 6.42 -6.78 -7.16
C ARG A 3 6.46 -7.07 -5.69
N ILE A 4 5.29 -7.38 -5.14
CA ILE A 4 5.19 -8.00 -3.82
C ILE A 4 6.11 -9.22 -3.80
N GLY A 5 6.95 -9.31 -2.76
CA GLY A 5 7.98 -10.33 -2.57
C GLY A 5 9.39 -9.91 -2.97
N GLU A 6 9.60 -8.78 -3.66
CA GLU A 6 10.93 -8.28 -4.02
C GLU A 6 11.67 -7.67 -2.81
N THR A 7 12.99 -7.72 -2.82
CA THR A 7 13.85 -7.06 -1.81
C THR A 7 13.95 -5.56 -2.07
N ARG A 8 14.45 -4.78 -1.09
CA ARG A 8 14.69 -3.34 -1.29
C ARG A 8 15.57 -3.04 -2.50
N ALA A 9 16.69 -3.76 -2.63
CA ALA A 9 17.60 -3.54 -3.76
C ALA A 9 16.91 -3.80 -5.11
N GLN A 10 16.01 -4.79 -5.18
CA GLN A 10 15.21 -5.06 -6.38
C GLN A 10 14.18 -3.96 -6.64
N CYS A 11 13.52 -3.47 -5.59
CA CYS A 11 12.63 -2.30 -5.69
C CYS A 11 13.39 -1.05 -6.17
N GLU A 12 14.58 -0.79 -5.66
CA GLU A 12 15.42 0.35 -6.03
C GLU A 12 15.97 0.25 -7.46
N ALA A 13 16.44 -0.94 -7.87
CA ALA A 13 16.85 -1.20 -9.25
C ALA A 13 15.72 -0.89 -10.24
N ARG A 14 14.47 -0.94 -9.76
CA ARG A 14 13.31 -0.66 -10.57
C ARG A 14 12.81 0.76 -10.43
N TYR A 15 12.56 1.26 -9.24
CA TYR A 15 11.95 2.59 -9.05
C TYR A 15 12.97 3.72 -9.03
N GLY A 16 14.25 3.39 -8.95
CA GLY A 16 15.30 4.35 -8.62
C GLY A 16 15.58 4.38 -7.11
N PRO A 17 16.60 5.15 -6.71
CA PRO A 17 16.98 5.27 -5.30
C PRO A 17 15.81 5.77 -4.45
N SER A 18 15.73 5.32 -3.20
CA SER A 18 14.71 5.83 -2.29
C SER A 18 14.97 7.28 -1.92
N LEU A 19 13.97 8.15 -2.03
CA LEU A 19 14.03 9.54 -1.57
C LEU A 19 13.95 9.66 -0.05
N LYS A 20 13.25 8.70 0.58
CA LYS A 20 13.07 8.67 2.03
C LYS A 20 13.03 7.23 2.52
N LEU A 21 13.79 6.98 3.57
CA LEU A 21 13.62 5.82 4.44
C LEU A 21 12.87 6.30 5.68
N ARG A 22 11.80 5.61 6.07
CA ARG A 22 11.17 5.89 7.37
C ARG A 22 12.10 5.39 8.49
N SER A 23 11.96 5.99 9.66
CA SER A 23 12.80 5.72 10.84
C SER A 23 12.69 4.27 11.35
N ASP A 24 11.63 3.56 10.97
CA ASP A 24 11.46 2.13 11.24
C ASP A 24 12.38 1.24 10.38
N GLY A 25 13.01 1.80 9.35
CA GLY A 25 13.85 1.05 8.42
C GLY A 25 13.07 0.09 7.52
N ASP A 26 11.74 0.00 7.68
CA ASP A 26 10.88 -0.99 7.02
C ASP A 26 10.10 -0.39 5.86
N THR A 27 10.25 0.90 5.59
CA THR A 27 9.56 1.57 4.50
C THR A 27 10.50 2.43 3.66
N SER A 28 10.49 2.21 2.34
CA SER A 28 11.15 3.09 1.37
C SER A 28 10.12 3.83 0.53
N VAL A 29 10.44 5.09 0.19
CA VAL A 29 9.64 5.92 -0.72
C VAL A 29 10.46 6.24 -1.95
N HIS A 30 9.88 6.03 -3.13
CA HIS A 30 10.48 6.27 -4.43
C HIS A 30 9.57 7.16 -5.26
N GLU A 31 10.14 7.74 -6.32
CA GLU A 31 9.40 8.49 -7.32
C GLU A 31 9.74 7.98 -8.71
N ARG A 32 8.72 7.66 -9.51
CA ARG A 32 8.92 7.22 -10.89
C ARG A 32 7.70 7.55 -11.73
N ALA A 33 7.94 8.18 -12.89
CA ALA A 33 6.90 8.47 -13.88
C ALA A 33 5.68 9.23 -13.30
N GLY A 34 5.94 10.24 -12.45
CA GLY A 34 4.88 11.02 -11.81
C GLY A 34 4.12 10.29 -10.70
N LEU A 35 4.61 9.12 -10.25
CA LEU A 35 4.04 8.38 -9.12
C LEU A 35 4.97 8.43 -7.92
N GLN A 36 4.39 8.63 -6.75
CA GLN A 36 4.99 8.32 -5.46
C GLN A 36 4.70 6.86 -5.14
N ILE A 37 5.75 6.12 -4.81
CA ILE A 37 5.71 4.69 -4.61
C ILE A 37 6.29 4.38 -3.24
N GLN A 38 5.46 3.89 -2.34
CA GLN A 38 5.87 3.51 -0.99
C GLN A 38 5.88 1.99 -0.88
N CYS A 39 7.04 1.42 -0.61
CA CYS A 39 7.23 -0.01 -0.40
C CYS A 39 7.42 -0.28 1.08
N ILE A 40 6.58 -1.13 1.65
CA ILE A 40 6.69 -1.60 3.03
C ILE A 40 7.27 -3.02 3.00
N TYR A 41 8.34 -3.22 3.76
CA TYR A 41 9.07 -4.47 3.86
C TYR A 41 8.81 -5.14 5.20
N PHE A 42 8.83 -6.46 5.17
CA PHE A 42 8.88 -7.31 6.34
C PHE A 42 9.80 -8.47 6.02
N ASP A 43 10.69 -8.81 6.95
CA ASP A 43 11.70 -9.87 6.75
C ASP A 43 12.48 -9.71 5.43
N GLY A 44 12.87 -8.46 5.13
CA GLY A 44 13.64 -8.11 3.92
C GLY A 44 12.87 -8.15 2.60
N LYS A 45 11.57 -8.49 2.60
CA LYS A 45 10.72 -8.58 1.39
C LYS A 45 9.59 -7.59 1.41
N CYS A 46 9.27 -7.02 0.26
CA CYS A 46 8.17 -6.08 0.10
C CYS A 46 6.83 -6.82 0.21
N GLU A 47 5.98 -6.40 1.14
CA GLU A 47 4.68 -7.03 1.36
C GLU A 47 3.50 -6.12 1.11
N SER A 48 3.76 -4.82 0.98
CA SER A 48 2.76 -3.83 0.63
C SER A 48 3.39 -2.73 -0.20
N ILE A 49 2.71 -2.35 -1.28
CA ILE A 49 3.10 -1.23 -2.13
C ILE A 49 1.91 -0.29 -2.23
N ARG A 50 2.17 0.99 -1.97
CA ARG A 50 1.22 2.08 -2.14
C ARG A 50 1.65 2.96 -3.30
N PHE A 51 0.72 3.25 -4.19
CA PHE A 51 0.88 4.11 -5.35
C PHE A 51 -0.03 5.31 -5.25
N SER A 52 0.52 6.48 -5.49
CA SER A 52 -0.22 7.74 -5.59
C SER A 52 0.43 8.65 -6.63
N LYS A 53 -0.31 9.61 -7.18
CA LYS A 53 0.28 10.61 -8.08
C LYS A 53 1.08 11.65 -7.29
N LEU A 54 2.24 12.01 -7.83
CA LEU A 54 2.98 13.19 -7.41
C LEU A 54 2.28 14.40 -8.01
N VAL A 55 1.83 15.29 -7.14
CA VAL A 55 1.24 16.56 -7.54
C VAL A 55 2.04 17.65 -6.84
N GLU A 56 2.54 18.61 -7.61
CA GLU A 56 3.16 19.82 -7.09
C GLU A 56 2.25 21.02 -7.39
N PRO A 57 1.86 21.81 -6.37
CA PRO A 57 2.04 21.58 -4.95
C PRO A 57 1.20 20.38 -4.46
N ARG A 58 1.64 19.73 -3.37
CA ARG A 58 1.05 18.50 -2.78
C ARG A 58 -0.34 18.70 -2.15
N ALA A 59 -1.02 19.79 -2.50
CA ALA A 59 -2.28 20.23 -1.93
C ALA A 59 -3.46 19.40 -2.41
N ASP A 60 -3.44 18.93 -3.66
CA ASP A 60 -4.53 18.18 -4.26
C ASP A 60 -4.05 16.80 -4.70
N ALA A 61 -4.55 15.75 -4.07
CA ALA A 61 -4.29 14.39 -4.52
C ALA A 61 -5.04 14.14 -5.84
N VAL A 62 -4.32 13.76 -6.89
CA VAL A 62 -4.93 13.51 -8.21
C VAL A 62 -5.28 12.02 -8.34
N PRO A 63 -6.50 11.68 -8.80
CA PRO A 63 -6.90 10.30 -9.06
C PRO A 63 -5.96 9.56 -10.01
N LEU A 64 -5.66 8.30 -9.68
CA LEU A 64 -5.21 7.33 -10.66
C LEU A 64 -6.36 7.03 -11.63
N THR A 65 -6.05 6.98 -12.93
CA THR A 65 -6.99 6.52 -13.95
C THR A 65 -7.19 5.02 -13.85
N GLU A 66 -8.30 4.51 -14.39
CA GLU A 66 -8.56 3.07 -14.42
C GLU A 66 -7.45 2.28 -15.14
N ALA A 67 -6.88 2.86 -16.21
CA ALA A 67 -5.77 2.26 -16.95
C ALA A 67 -4.50 2.17 -16.10
N GLU A 68 -4.19 3.20 -15.31
CA GLU A 68 -3.06 3.18 -14.37
C GLU A 68 -3.27 2.13 -13.28
N VAL A 69 -4.45 2.09 -12.65
CA VAL A 69 -4.80 1.10 -11.63
C VAL A 69 -4.63 -0.32 -12.19
N LYS A 70 -5.20 -0.60 -13.36
CA LYS A 70 -5.09 -1.91 -14.03
C LYS A 70 -3.63 -2.28 -14.30
N THR A 71 -2.85 -1.37 -14.86
CA THR A 71 -1.43 -1.61 -15.20
C THR A 71 -0.60 -1.93 -13.96
N LEU A 72 -0.81 -1.19 -12.86
CA LEU A 72 -0.11 -1.39 -11.58
C LEU A 72 -0.45 -2.76 -10.96
N MET A 73 -1.72 -3.13 -11.00
CA MET A 73 -2.21 -4.42 -10.51
C MET A 73 -1.68 -5.59 -11.34
N GLU A 74 -1.75 -5.51 -12.66
CA GLU A 74 -1.22 -6.54 -13.57
C GLU A 74 0.27 -6.77 -13.34
N ALA A 75 1.04 -5.69 -13.17
CA ALA A 75 2.47 -5.79 -12.91
C ALA A 75 2.81 -6.53 -11.60
N SER A 76 1.91 -6.50 -10.61
CA SER A 76 2.07 -7.13 -9.29
C SER A 76 1.53 -8.55 -9.19
N SER A 77 0.64 -8.94 -10.11
CA SER A 77 -0.07 -10.23 -10.07
C SER A 77 0.80 -11.45 -10.37
N GLY A 78 1.92 -11.26 -11.08
CA GLY A 78 2.68 -12.36 -11.68
C GLY A 78 1.96 -13.03 -12.85
N GLY A 79 1.06 -12.33 -13.54
CA GLY A 79 0.27 -12.85 -14.66
C GLY A 79 -1.05 -13.52 -14.24
N ARG A 80 -1.40 -13.50 -12.95
CA ARG A 80 -2.68 -14.02 -12.44
C ARG A 80 -3.78 -12.97 -12.58
N PRO A 81 -5.03 -13.37 -12.86
CA PRO A 81 -6.14 -12.43 -12.97
C PRO A 81 -6.52 -11.89 -11.58
N TRP A 82 -6.94 -10.62 -11.55
CA TRP A 82 -7.57 -10.00 -10.40
C TRP A 82 -9.08 -10.15 -10.47
N THR A 83 -9.71 -10.45 -9.34
CA THR A 83 -11.17 -10.55 -9.20
C THR A 83 -11.66 -9.41 -8.33
N LEU A 84 -12.65 -8.63 -8.78
CA LEU A 84 -13.28 -7.59 -7.97
C LEU A 84 -14.05 -8.27 -6.82
N SER A 85 -13.69 -7.95 -5.58
CA SER A 85 -14.30 -8.53 -4.38
C SER A 85 -15.25 -7.56 -3.68
N SER A 86 -15.04 -6.25 -3.82
CA SER A 86 -15.92 -5.22 -3.25
C SER A 86 -15.79 -3.92 -4.03
N SER A 87 -16.87 -3.16 -4.09
CA SER A 87 -16.90 -1.81 -4.64
C SER A 87 -17.97 -0.97 -3.98
N ASP A 88 -17.68 0.31 -3.79
CA ASP A 88 -18.65 1.32 -3.38
C ASP A 88 -18.49 2.54 -4.29
N GLU A 89 -19.52 2.80 -5.08
CA GLU A 89 -19.53 3.89 -6.04
C GLU A 89 -19.49 5.26 -5.36
N ALA A 90 -20.14 5.41 -4.20
CA ALA A 90 -20.24 6.69 -3.49
C ALA A 90 -18.87 7.17 -2.99
N THR A 91 -17.99 6.24 -2.62
CA THR A 91 -16.63 6.52 -2.16
C THR A 91 -15.56 6.29 -3.23
N HIS A 92 -15.98 5.89 -4.44
CA HIS A 92 -15.10 5.39 -5.51
C HIS A 92 -14.11 4.33 -4.99
N PHE A 93 -14.57 3.55 -4.02
CA PHE A 93 -13.80 2.48 -3.43
C PHE A 93 -13.91 1.24 -4.28
N ARG A 94 -12.79 0.56 -4.49
CA ARG A 94 -12.76 -0.75 -5.15
C ARG A 94 -11.71 -1.63 -4.48
N ALA A 95 -12.02 -2.91 -4.31
CA ALA A 95 -11.12 -3.91 -3.78
C ALA A 95 -11.12 -5.14 -4.67
N TRP A 96 -9.95 -5.75 -4.81
CA TRP A 96 -9.73 -6.93 -5.63
C TRP A 96 -8.86 -7.95 -4.91
N GLU A 97 -8.96 -9.19 -5.36
CA GLU A 97 -8.18 -10.32 -4.87
C GLU A 97 -7.49 -11.05 -6.03
N CYS A 98 -6.29 -11.56 -5.75
CA CYS A 98 -5.47 -12.35 -6.67
C CYS A 98 -4.66 -13.37 -5.85
N GLY A 99 -5.26 -14.52 -5.55
CA GLY A 99 -4.66 -15.56 -4.71
C GLY A 99 -4.40 -15.04 -3.30
N THR A 100 -3.13 -14.92 -2.91
CA THR A 100 -2.73 -14.40 -1.59
C THR A 100 -2.55 -12.88 -1.54
N LEU A 101 -2.83 -12.19 -2.65
CA LEU A 101 -2.72 -10.75 -2.78
C LEU A 101 -4.12 -10.11 -2.74
N SER A 102 -4.17 -8.93 -2.14
CA SER A 102 -5.30 -8.01 -2.19
C SER A 102 -4.85 -6.68 -2.77
N ALA A 103 -5.76 -6.00 -3.45
CA ALA A 103 -5.58 -4.64 -3.91
C ALA A 103 -6.80 -3.81 -3.50
N MET A 104 -6.57 -2.53 -3.21
CA MET A 104 -7.61 -1.60 -2.78
C MET A 104 -7.31 -0.23 -3.35
N TYR A 105 -8.29 0.39 -3.98
CA TYR A 105 -8.24 1.76 -4.46
C TYR A 105 -9.27 2.60 -3.69
N SER A 106 -8.83 3.73 -3.12
CA SER A 106 -9.69 4.69 -2.44
C SER A 106 -9.80 5.96 -3.25
N GLY A 107 -10.84 6.05 -4.07
CA GLY A 107 -10.98 7.11 -5.06
C GLY A 107 -11.43 8.46 -4.53
N ASN A 108 -11.95 8.60 -3.29
CA ASN A 108 -12.43 9.89 -2.77
C ASN A 108 -11.70 10.39 -1.51
N ILE A 109 -10.83 9.58 -0.90
CA ILE A 109 -10.16 9.94 0.36
C ILE A 109 -8.69 10.24 0.12
N THR A 110 -7.96 9.30 -0.48
CA THR A 110 -6.51 9.44 -0.65
C THR A 110 -6.07 9.37 -2.11
N HIS A 111 -6.92 8.89 -3.02
CA HIS A 111 -6.59 8.61 -4.42
C HIS A 111 -5.44 7.60 -4.60
N GLU A 112 -5.31 6.66 -3.67
CA GLU A 112 -4.19 5.72 -3.64
C GLU A 112 -4.64 4.31 -3.98
N LEU A 113 -3.76 3.60 -4.70
CA LEU A 113 -3.84 2.16 -4.88
C LEU A 113 -2.88 1.50 -3.89
N ILE A 114 -3.38 0.57 -3.09
CA ILE A 114 -2.60 -0.25 -2.18
C ILE A 114 -2.69 -1.69 -2.66
N ILE A 115 -1.54 -2.35 -2.82
CA ILE A 115 -1.44 -3.77 -3.11
C ILE A 115 -0.67 -4.43 -1.99
N SER A 116 -1.19 -5.48 -1.38
CA SER A 116 -0.54 -6.13 -0.24
C SER A 116 -0.81 -7.63 -0.15
N THR A 117 -0.01 -8.33 0.66
CA THR A 117 -0.26 -9.73 1.03
C THR A 117 -1.35 -9.84 2.10
N ALA A 118 -2.05 -10.98 2.14
CA ALA A 118 -2.95 -11.31 3.25
C ALA A 118 -2.24 -11.27 4.62
N ALA A 119 -0.98 -11.72 4.67
CA ALA A 119 -0.17 -11.71 5.90
C ALA A 119 0.10 -10.28 6.40
N HIS A 120 0.32 -9.32 5.49
CA HIS A 120 0.46 -7.92 5.83
C HIS A 120 -0.80 -7.37 6.50
N HIS A 121 -1.99 -7.66 5.94
CA HIS A 121 -3.26 -7.26 6.55
C HIS A 121 -3.48 -7.87 7.92
N GLN A 122 -3.14 -9.16 8.10
CA GLN A 122 -3.28 -9.81 9.40
C GLN A 122 -2.40 -9.12 10.46
N ARG A 123 -1.14 -8.82 10.13
CA ARG A 123 -0.24 -8.08 11.03
C ARG A 123 -0.77 -6.69 11.40
N LEU A 124 -1.39 -5.97 10.47
CA LEU A 124 -2.01 -4.68 10.78
C LEU A 124 -3.18 -4.83 11.76
N LYS A 125 -4.02 -5.87 11.59
CA LYS A 125 -5.09 -6.19 12.53
C LYS A 125 -4.55 -6.55 13.91
N ASP A 126 -3.53 -7.40 13.97
CA ASP A 126 -2.91 -7.83 15.24
C ASP A 126 -2.28 -6.64 15.97
N LYS A 127 -1.60 -5.75 15.24
CA LYS A 127 -1.03 -4.51 15.79
C LYS A 127 -2.12 -3.57 16.31
N ALA A 128 -3.21 -3.38 15.58
CA ALA A 128 -4.33 -2.56 16.03
C ALA A 128 -4.98 -3.14 17.29
N ALA A 129 -5.23 -4.44 17.33
CA ALA A 129 -5.77 -5.13 18.50
C ALA A 129 -4.85 -5.00 19.73
N ALA A 130 -3.53 -5.11 19.54
CA ALA A 130 -2.55 -4.91 20.61
C ALA A 130 -2.56 -3.47 21.15
N VAL A 131 -2.67 -2.46 20.27
CA VAL A 131 -2.78 -1.05 20.67
C VAL A 131 -4.06 -0.80 21.48
N GLU A 132 -5.20 -1.32 21.05
CA GLU A 132 -6.46 -1.18 21.77
C GLU A 132 -6.43 -1.91 23.13
N ALA A 133 -5.85 -3.12 23.19
CA ALA A 133 -5.65 -3.84 24.45
C ALA A 133 -4.72 -3.10 25.43
N ALA A 134 -3.73 -2.35 24.92
CA ALA A 134 -2.85 -1.52 25.75
C ALA A 134 -3.57 -0.28 26.31
N LYS A 135 -4.43 0.38 25.52
CA LYS A 135 -5.25 1.51 25.97
C LYS A 135 -6.23 1.12 27.07
N GLY A 136 -6.88 -0.05 26.95
CA GLY A 136 -7.80 -0.56 27.97
C GLY A 136 -7.16 -0.84 29.33
N LYS A 137 -5.83 -1.04 29.39
CA LYS A 137 -5.08 -1.27 30.64
C LYS A 137 -4.51 0.01 31.27
N GLY A 138 -4.54 1.15 30.57
CA GLY A 138 -4.00 2.42 31.04
C GLY A 138 -5.02 3.37 31.69
N SER A 139 -6.32 3.08 31.62
CA SER A 139 -7.40 4.00 32.04
C SER A 139 -7.95 3.75 33.47
N LEU A 140 -7.21 3.08 34.34
CA LEU A 140 -7.70 2.67 35.67
C LEU A 140 -6.77 3.11 36.82
N LYS A 141 -6.35 4.38 36.85
CA LYS A 141 -5.93 5.08 38.09
C LYS A 141 -6.27 6.56 37.98
N ASP A 142 -6.70 7.12 39.11
CA ASP A 142 -7.23 8.47 39.39
C ASP A 142 -8.77 8.41 39.53
N PHE A 143 -9.33 7.92 40.64
CA PHE A 143 -9.44 8.53 41.99
C PHE A 143 -9.98 9.96 41.98
#